data_AF-A0A0G0MKV1-F1
#
_entry.id   AF-A0A0G0MKV1-F1
#
_cell.length_a   1.000
_cell.length_b   1.000
_cell.length_c   1.000
_cell.angle_alpha   90.00
_cell.angle_beta   90.00
_cell.angle_gamma   90.00
#
_symmetry.space_group_name_H-M   'P 1'
#
loop_
_entity.id
_entity.type
_entity.pdbx_description
1 polymer ?
#
loop_
_entity_poly.entity_id
_entity_poly.type
_entity_poly.pdbx_seq_one_letter_code
_entity_poly.pdbx_strand_id
1 'polypeptide(L)'
;MTSTKLKILDIAMNLNRVGNFAADGYDIKQKRIKIFLNQTSEYIDSLSIKDLPDSFKRTYLNFLNQYKYLKKEGLSGPKNELEWAEKMMTWGNILTHRANLIK
;
A
#
# COMPACT_ATOMS: atom_id res chain seq x y z
N MET A 1 5.74 -18.66 -8.75
CA MET A 1 5.49 -17.20 -8.68
C MET A 1 6.78 -16.51 -8.30
N THR A 2 7.19 -15.46 -9.00
CA THR A 2 8.43 -14.72 -8.66
C THR A 2 8.27 -14.02 -7.30
N SER A 3 9.33 -14.03 -6.48
CA SER A 3 9.35 -13.37 -5.16
C SER A 3 8.85 -11.92 -5.21
N THR A 4 9.15 -11.22 -6.30
CA THR A 4 8.73 -9.83 -6.55
C THR A 4 7.21 -9.68 -6.65
N LYS A 5 6.52 -10.56 -7.39
CA LYS A 5 5.05 -10.51 -7.53
C LYS A 5 4.36 -10.70 -6.19
N LEU A 6 4.82 -11.67 -5.39
CA LEU A 6 4.26 -11.94 -4.07
C LEU A 6 4.39 -10.73 -3.15
N LYS A 7 5.57 -10.11 -3.07
CA LYS A 7 5.78 -8.89 -2.28
C LYS A 7 4.87 -7.73 -2.69
N ILE A 8 4.63 -7.55 -3.99
CA ILE A 8 3.70 -6.51 -4.47
C ILE A 8 2.26 -6.82 -4.02
N LEU A 9 1.85 -8.08 -4.05
CA LEU A 9 0.54 -8.51 -3.57
C LEU A 9 0.43 -8.36 -2.04
N ASP A 10 1.51 -8.60 -1.28
CA ASP A 10 1.54 -8.37 0.17
C ASP A 10 1.39 -6.89 0.51
N ILE A 11 2.08 -6.01 -0.22
CA ILE A 11 1.87 -4.54 -0.14
C ILE A 11 0.40 -4.22 -0.42
N ALA A 12 -0.14 -4.71 -1.53
CA ALA A 12 -1.51 -4.42 -1.94
C ALA A 12 -2.55 -4.86 -0.90
N MET A 13 -2.39 -6.07 -0.36
CA MET A 13 -3.24 -6.63 0.68
C MET A 13 -3.18 -5.78 1.96
N ASN A 14 -2.00 -5.33 2.38
CA ASN A 14 -1.85 -4.49 3.55
C ASN A 14 -2.51 -3.12 3.37
N LEU A 15 -2.42 -2.51 2.18
CA LEU A 15 -3.13 -1.26 1.89
C LEU A 15 -4.65 -1.43 1.99
N ASN A 16 -5.19 -2.52 1.47
CA ASN A 16 -6.62 -2.84 1.59
C ASN A 16 -7.03 -3.05 3.06
N ARG A 17 -6.22 -3.75 3.86
CA ARG A 17 -6.47 -3.91 5.30
C ARG A 17 -6.46 -2.57 6.03
N VAL A 18 -5.48 -1.72 5.74
CA VAL A 18 -5.38 -0.39 6.36
C VAL A 18 -6.58 0.46 5.99
N GLY A 19 -6.99 0.46 4.72
CA GLY A 19 -8.18 1.17 4.27
C GLY A 19 -9.45 0.68 4.97
N ASN A 20 -9.67 -0.63 5.03
CA ASN A 20 -10.82 -1.19 5.75
C ASN A 20 -10.81 -0.81 7.24
N PHE A 21 -9.67 -0.91 7.93
CA PHE A 21 -9.60 -0.51 9.33
C PHE A 21 -9.85 0.98 9.57
N ALA A 22 -9.47 1.83 8.63
CA ALA A 22 -9.74 3.26 8.72
C ALA A 22 -11.21 3.58 8.47
N ALA A 23 -11.84 2.93 7.49
CA ALA A 23 -13.27 3.07 7.22
C ALA A 23 -14.14 2.54 8.38
N ASP A 24 -13.73 1.46 9.04
CA ASP A 24 -14.42 0.86 10.19
C ASP A 24 -14.25 1.68 11.49
N GLY A 25 -13.35 2.67 11.52
CA GLY A 25 -13.06 3.51 12.68
C GLY A 25 -11.55 3.59 12.96
N TYR A 26 -10.90 4.59 12.37
CA TYR A 26 -9.45 4.80 12.48
C TYR A 26 -9.00 4.91 13.94
N ASP A 27 -9.69 5.71 14.75
CA ASP A 27 -9.32 6.00 16.15
C ASP A 27 -9.20 4.74 17.03
N ILE A 28 -10.07 3.76 16.81
CA ILE A 28 -10.08 2.52 17.57
C ILE A 28 -9.02 1.55 17.02
N LYS A 29 -8.71 1.63 15.72
CA LYS A 29 -7.83 0.70 15.00
C LYS A 29 -6.40 1.23 14.79
N GLN A 30 -6.05 2.41 15.30
CA GLN A 30 -4.75 3.07 15.04
C GLN A 30 -3.55 2.15 15.25
N LYS A 31 -3.54 1.33 16.31
CA LYS A 31 -2.44 0.38 16.57
C LYS A 31 -2.28 -0.64 15.44
N ARG A 32 -3.37 -1.20 14.93
CA ARG A 32 -3.34 -2.15 13.80
C ARG A 32 -2.90 -1.47 12.52
N ILE A 33 -3.44 -0.28 12.25
CA ILE A 33 -3.06 0.53 11.09
C ILE A 33 -1.54 0.78 11.08
N LYS A 34 -0.97 1.21 12.22
CA LYS A 34 0.48 1.43 12.37
C LYS A 34 1.30 0.17 12.08
N ILE A 35 0.88 -0.99 12.56
CA ILE A 35 1.55 -2.27 12.28
C ILE A 35 1.58 -2.55 10.77
N PHE A 36 0.43 -2.46 10.09
CA PHE A 36 0.35 -2.75 8.67
C PHE A 36 1.06 -1.71 7.80
N LEU A 37 1.09 -0.43 8.20
CA LEU A 37 1.92 0.59 7.55
C LEU A 37 3.42 0.31 7.69
N ASN A 38 3.87 -0.19 8.85
CA ASN A 38 5.26 -0.58 9.04
C ASN A 38 5.63 -1.78 8.15
N GLN A 39 4.84 -2.86 8.19
CA GLN A 39 5.04 -4.03 7.33
C GLN A 39 5.03 -3.65 5.84
N THR A 40 4.12 -2.77 5.43
CA THR A 40 4.08 -2.27 4.04
C THR A 40 5.38 -1.56 3.66
N SER A 41 5.95 -0.78 4.59
CA SER A 41 7.22 -0.10 4.38
C SER A 41 8.38 -1.09 4.27
N GLU A 42 8.42 -2.11 5.13
CA GLU A 42 9.42 -3.17 5.07
C GLU A 42 9.39 -3.93 3.73
N TYR A 43 8.19 -4.23 3.20
CA TYR A 43 8.06 -4.84 1.89
C TYR A 43 8.54 -3.93 0.77
N ILE A 44 8.21 -2.64 0.83
CA ILE A 44 8.71 -1.62 -0.12
C ILE A 44 10.23 -1.56 -0.10
N ASP A 45 10.83 -1.46 1.08
CA ASP A 45 12.29 -1.32 1.24
C ASP A 45 13.03 -2.60 0.78
N SER A 46 12.35 -3.76 0.84
CA SER A 46 12.88 -5.03 0.36
C SER A 46 12.77 -5.25 -1.16
N LEU A 47 12.17 -4.31 -1.90
CA LEU A 47 11.98 -4.38 -3.35
C LEU A 47 12.97 -3.45 -4.07
N SER A 48 13.73 -4.02 -5.00
CA SER A 48 14.55 -3.25 -5.93
C SER A 48 13.73 -2.88 -7.16
N ILE A 49 13.64 -1.57 -7.47
CA ILE A 49 12.95 -1.07 -8.67
C ILE A 49 13.58 -1.63 -9.96
N LYS A 50 14.88 -1.96 -9.93
CA LYS A 50 15.59 -2.54 -11.08
C LYS A 50 15.05 -3.92 -11.46
N ASP A 51 14.50 -4.64 -10.48
CA ASP A 51 14.02 -6.02 -10.64
C ASP A 51 12.53 -6.07 -11.05
N LEU A 52 11.88 -4.91 -11.17
CA LEU A 52 10.51 -4.81 -11.65
C LEU A 52 10.46 -4.82 -13.19
N PRO A 53 9.44 -5.44 -13.81
CA PRO A 53 9.22 -5.30 -15.25
C PRO A 53 8.98 -3.83 -15.63
N ASP A 54 9.47 -3.42 -16.80
CA ASP A 54 9.33 -2.02 -17.27
C ASP A 54 7.86 -1.58 -17.36
N SER A 55 6.97 -2.51 -17.72
CA SER A 55 5.51 -2.27 -17.77
C SER A 55 4.91 -1.95 -16.39
N PHE A 56 5.57 -2.32 -15.29
CA PHE A 56 5.11 -2.08 -13.92
C PHE A 56 5.84 -0.93 -13.23
N LYS A 57 7.08 -0.61 -13.63
CA LYS A 57 7.92 0.43 -13.00
C LYS A 57 7.20 1.77 -12.83
N ARG A 58 6.53 2.28 -13.87
CA ARG A 58 5.82 3.56 -13.80
C ARG A 58 4.70 3.55 -12.75
N THR A 59 3.91 2.48 -12.70
CA THR A 59 2.87 2.32 -11.67
C THR A 59 3.48 2.30 -10.27
N TYR A 60 4.56 1.54 -10.08
CA TYR A 60 5.20 1.42 -8.78
C TYR A 60 5.82 2.73 -8.30
N LEU A 61 6.48 3.48 -9.18
CA LEU A 61 7.02 4.81 -8.85
C LEU A 61 5.91 5.79 -8.43
N ASN A 62 4.77 5.79 -9.14
CA ASN A 62 3.62 6.61 -8.76
C ASN A 62 3.08 6.21 -7.38
N PHE A 63 3.00 4.90 -7.11
CA PHE A 63 2.62 4.38 -5.81
C PHE A 63 3.57 4.86 -4.71
N LEU A 64 4.89 4.73 -4.87
CA LEU A 64 5.87 5.14 -3.87
C LEU A 64 5.74 6.63 -3.53
N ASN A 65 5.55 7.48 -4.55
CA ASN A 65 5.34 8.90 -4.35
C ASN A 65 4.09 9.20 -3.52
N GLN A 66 2.97 8.52 -3.79
CA GLN A 66 1.73 8.69 -3.03
C GLN A 66 1.82 8.09 -1.62
N TYR A 67 2.41 6.90 -1.50
CA TYR A 67 2.49 6.16 -0.24
C TYR A 67 3.25 6.94 0.84
N LYS A 68 4.28 7.71 0.48
CA LYS A 68 4.98 8.58 1.43
C LYS A 68 4.04 9.55 2.14
N TYR A 69 3.10 10.16 1.41
CA TYR A 69 2.12 11.08 1.97
C TYR A 69 1.03 10.33 2.75
N LEU A 70 0.50 9.25 2.17
CA LEU A 70 -0.54 8.44 2.81
C LEU A 70 -0.07 7.84 4.14
N LYS A 71 1.16 7.32 4.20
CA LYS A 71 1.76 6.82 5.45
C LYS A 71 1.86 7.94 6.49
N LYS A 72 2.38 9.10 6.12
CA LYS A 72 2.54 10.23 7.05
C LYS A 72 1.18 10.68 7.60
N GLU A 73 0.19 10.80 6.73
CA GLU A 73 -1.19 11.15 7.11
C GLU A 73 -1.79 10.10 8.05
N GLY A 74 -1.69 8.81 7.70
CA GLY A 74 -2.17 7.70 8.52
C GLY A 74 -1.43 7.52 9.85
N LEU A 75 -0.23 8.07 10.02
CA LEU A 75 0.48 8.08 11.30
C LEU A 75 0.12 9.29 12.17
N SER A 76 -0.28 10.40 11.54
CA SER A 76 -0.57 11.67 12.21
C SER A 76 -2.05 11.87 12.55
N GLY A 77 -2.92 10.98 12.05
CA GLY A 77 -4.37 11.15 12.05
C GLY A 77 -4.82 11.80 10.74
N PRO A 78 -5.49 11.06 9.83
CA PRO A 78 -6.04 11.64 8.61
C PRO A 78 -7.12 12.67 8.95
N LYS A 79 -7.17 13.76 8.16
CA LYS A 79 -8.22 14.79 8.35
C LYS A 79 -9.60 14.26 8.03
N ASN A 80 -9.68 13.38 7.04
CA ASN A 80 -10.87 12.66 6.64
C ASN A 80 -10.51 11.17 6.53
N GLU A 81 -10.93 10.40 7.53
CA GLU A 81 -10.61 8.98 7.65
C GLU A 81 -11.13 8.17 6.46
N LEU A 82 -12.35 8.46 6.00
CA LEU A 82 -12.98 7.74 4.90
C LEU A 82 -12.29 8.02 3.57
N GLU A 83 -11.97 9.29 3.29
CA GLU A 83 -11.24 9.66 2.07
C GLU A 83 -9.83 9.03 2.07
N TRP A 84 -9.15 9.03 3.22
CA TRP A 84 -7.85 8.37 3.36
C TRP A 84 -7.96 6.86 3.17
N ALA A 85 -8.99 6.23 3.73
CA ALA A 85 -9.28 4.81 3.57
C ALA A 85 -9.47 4.43 2.10
N GLU A 86 -10.28 5.19 1.36
CA GLU A 86 -10.54 4.99 -0.07
C GLU A 86 -9.26 5.09 -0.90
N LYS A 87 -8.37 6.04 -0.60
CA LYS A 87 -7.08 6.18 -1.29
C LYS A 87 -6.18 4.96 -1.04
N MET A 88 -6.15 4.45 0.19
CA MET A 88 -5.39 3.24 0.53
C MET A 88 -5.92 2.02 -0.25
N MET A 89 -7.24 1.81 -0.26
CA MET A 89 -7.86 0.71 -1.02
C MET A 89 -7.68 0.85 -2.53
N THR A 90 -7.76 2.08 -3.06
CA THR A 90 -7.52 2.35 -4.48
C THR A 90 -6.13 1.89 -4.90
N TRP A 91 -5.10 2.25 -4.12
CA TRP A 91 -3.74 1.76 -4.39
C TRP A 91 -3.60 0.26 -4.19
N GLY A 92 -4.25 -0.33 -3.18
CA GLY A 92 -4.33 -1.78 -3.01
C GLY A 92 -4.88 -2.49 -4.25
N ASN A 93 -5.97 -1.98 -4.82
CA ASN A 93 -6.61 -2.55 -6.01
C ASN A 93 -5.76 -2.36 -7.28
N ILE A 94 -5.17 -1.17 -7.48
CA ILE A 94 -4.26 -0.90 -8.61
C ILE A 94 -3.08 -1.87 -8.57
N LEU A 95 -2.40 -2.00 -7.42
CA LEU A 95 -1.24 -2.87 -7.28
C LEU A 95 -1.61 -4.33 -7.48
N THR A 96 -2.76 -4.79 -6.94
CA THR A 96 -3.26 -6.15 -7.15
C THR A 96 -3.46 -6.44 -8.63
N HIS A 97 -4.19 -5.57 -9.34
CA HIS A 97 -4.45 -5.74 -10.77
C HIS A 97 -3.15 -5.76 -11.58
N ARG A 98 -2.27 -4.78 -11.34
CA ARG A 98 -1.03 -4.62 -12.10
C ARG A 98 0.00 -5.71 -11.82
N ALA A 99 0.07 -6.23 -10.59
CA ALA A 99 0.93 -7.37 -10.24
C ALA A 99 0.51 -8.66 -10.94
N ASN A 100 -0.79 -8.85 -11.20
CA ASN A 100 -1.30 -10.02 -11.91
C ASN A 100 -0.93 -10.03 -13.40
N LEU A 101 -0.57 -8.89 -13.97
CA LEU A 101 -0.08 -8.78 -15.35
C LEU A 101 1.43 -9.04 -15.48
N ILE A 102 2.15 -9.22 -14.37
CA ILE A 102 3.56 -9.63 -14.37
C ILE A 102 3.62 -11.11 -14.72
N LYS A 103 4.27 -11.42 -15.84
CA LYS A 103 4.52 -12.79 -16.34
C LYS A 103 5.69 -13.44 -15.60
#